data_AF-A0A5B9G2X7-F1
#
_entry.id   AF-A0A5B9G2X7-F1
#
_cell.length_a   1.000
_cell.length_b   1.000
_cell.length_c   1.000
_cell.angle_alpha   90.00
_cell.angle_beta   90.00
_cell.angle_gamma   90.00
#
_symmetry.space_group_name_H-M   'P 1'
#
loop_
_entity.id
_entity.type
_entity.pdbx_description
1 polymer ?
#
loop_
_entity_poly.entity_id
_entity_poly.type
_entity_poly.pdbx_seq_one_letter_code
_entity_poly.pdbx_strand_id
1 'polypeptide(L)'
;MTGKRAQTDEATPRGILYSLGVGASAGLLAFVVLLGLLVIVVPMAVGATPLTVLTSSMEPKLPPGTLVIVRPVDPMQVKVGDVITYQIESGKEGVVTHRVTGIINSSDGTRTFTTKGDNNDVEDAAPVLPVQVQGELWYSVPWIGYVNNLVNGANRAWIVPTIAIGLFLYAGYMIASGIAGAVKKRRSSTAAVEGSTRSAGDVEHERVGDAHQV
;
A
#
# COMPACT_ATOMS: atom_id res chain seq x y z
N MET A 1 -53.77 27.37 21.22
CA MET A 1 -53.44 26.39 20.16
C MET A 1 -52.02 26.69 19.69
N THR A 2 -51.04 25.98 20.22
CA THR A 2 -49.61 26.34 20.15
C THR A 2 -48.91 25.40 19.19
N GLY A 3 -48.60 25.89 17.98
CA GLY A 3 -47.85 25.14 16.97
C GLY A 3 -46.36 25.12 17.32
N LYS A 4 -45.90 24.01 17.91
CA LYS A 4 -44.48 23.73 18.15
C LYS A 4 -43.81 23.48 16.78
N ARG A 5 -43.06 24.47 16.29
CA ARG A 5 -42.30 24.37 15.04
C ARG A 5 -41.31 23.21 15.15
N ALA A 6 -41.40 22.26 14.22
CA ALA A 6 -40.40 21.25 13.98
C ALA A 6 -39.09 21.94 13.56
N GLN A 7 -38.09 21.92 14.44
CA GLN A 7 -36.71 22.17 14.03
C GLN A 7 -36.28 20.95 13.23
N THR A 8 -36.38 21.04 11.92
CA THR A 8 -35.69 20.16 11.00
C THR A 8 -34.20 20.36 11.19
N ASP A 9 -33.50 19.32 11.65
CA ASP A 9 -32.04 19.22 11.66
C ASP A 9 -31.54 19.44 10.22
N GLU A 10 -31.27 20.70 9.84
CA GLU A 10 -30.61 21.01 8.59
C GLU A 10 -29.17 20.55 8.70
N ALA A 11 -28.90 19.34 8.19
CA ALA A 11 -27.55 18.85 7.94
C ALA A 11 -26.83 19.86 7.04
N THR A 12 -26.03 20.74 7.66
CA THR A 12 -25.35 21.84 6.99
C THR A 12 -24.48 21.26 5.86
N PRO A 13 -24.52 21.77 4.62
CA PRO A 13 -23.88 21.16 3.45
C PRO A 13 -22.37 20.90 3.61
N ARG A 14 -21.71 21.62 4.52
CA ARG A 14 -20.31 21.39 4.91
C ARG A 14 -20.07 20.05 5.61
N GLY A 15 -21.04 19.50 6.33
CA GLY A 15 -20.93 18.22 7.04
C GLY A 15 -21.02 17.00 6.12
N ILE A 16 -21.85 17.08 5.08
CA ILE A 16 -22.00 16.02 4.06
C ILE A 16 -20.78 15.99 3.14
N LEU A 17 -20.29 17.16 2.71
CA LEU A 17 -19.06 17.26 1.92
C LEU A 17 -17.82 16.78 2.71
N TYR A 18 -17.77 17.07 4.01
CA TYR A 18 -16.70 16.57 4.88
C TYR A 18 -16.77 15.05 5.08
N SER A 19 -17.95 14.47 5.33
CA SER A 19 -18.09 13.02 5.50
C SER A 19 -17.85 12.25 4.19
N LEU A 20 -18.23 12.81 3.04
CA LEU A 20 -17.89 12.27 1.72
C LEU A 20 -16.38 12.35 1.46
N GLY A 21 -15.71 13.45 1.83
CA GLY A 21 -14.27 13.58 1.72
C GLY A 21 -13.49 12.61 2.60
N VAL A 22 -13.94 12.38 3.84
CA VAL A 22 -13.37 11.38 4.75
C VAL A 22 -13.64 9.95 4.27
N GLY A 23 -14.85 9.68 3.74
CA GLY A 23 -15.17 8.38 3.15
C GLY A 23 -14.33 8.07 1.91
N ALA A 24 -14.13 9.07 1.04
CA ALA A 24 -13.30 8.93 -0.15
C ALA A 24 -11.81 8.73 0.20
N SER A 25 -11.28 9.47 1.17
CA SER A 25 -9.88 9.32 1.59
C SER A 25 -9.62 8.00 2.31
N ALA A 26 -10.54 7.54 3.15
CA ALA A 26 -10.47 6.21 3.78
C ALA A 26 -10.60 5.09 2.74
N GLY A 27 -11.50 5.24 1.76
CA GLY A 27 -11.63 4.30 0.65
C GLY A 27 -10.37 4.21 -0.21
N LEU A 28 -9.77 5.36 -0.54
CA LEU A 28 -8.51 5.42 -1.28
C LEU A 28 -7.36 4.77 -0.50
N LEU A 29 -7.25 5.05 0.81
CA LEU A 29 -6.24 4.44 1.67
C LEU A 29 -6.41 2.91 1.72
N ALA A 30 -7.64 2.43 1.95
CA ALA A 30 -7.94 1.00 1.96
C ALA A 30 -7.61 0.32 0.64
N PHE A 31 -7.90 0.98 -0.49
CA PHE A 31 -7.55 0.49 -1.82
C PHE A 31 -6.03 0.40 -2.03
N VAL A 32 -5.26 1.42 -1.63
CA VAL A 32 -3.79 1.40 -1.72
C VAL A 32 -3.20 0.29 -0.84
N VAL A 33 -3.71 0.12 0.38
CA VAL A 33 -3.28 -0.96 1.29
C VAL A 33 -3.60 -2.33 0.69
N LEU A 34 -4.80 -2.52 0.15
CA LEU A 34 -5.22 -3.76 -0.49
C LEU A 34 -4.33 -4.10 -1.69
N LEU A 35 -4.04 -3.11 -2.56
CA LEU A 35 -3.11 -3.28 -3.68
C LEU A 35 -1.71 -3.67 -3.19
N GLY A 36 -1.18 -2.98 -2.18
CA GLY A 36 0.12 -3.31 -1.60
C GLY A 36 0.17 -4.73 -1.03
N LEU A 37 -0.89 -5.15 -0.34
CA LEU A 37 -1.02 -6.52 0.16
C LEU A 37 -1.08 -7.54 -0.98
N LEU A 38 -1.83 -7.27 -2.05
CA LEU A 38 -1.91 -8.17 -3.20
C LEU A 38 -0.54 -8.37 -3.87
N VAL A 39 0.25 -7.30 -4.01
CA VAL A 39 1.61 -7.36 -4.58
C VAL A 39 2.57 -8.21 -3.74
N ILE A 40 2.33 -8.37 -2.43
CA ILE A 40 3.17 -9.18 -1.53
C ILE A 40 2.63 -10.61 -1.40
N VAL A 41 1.34 -10.75 -1.15
CA VAL A 41 0.70 -12.03 -0.82
C VAL A 41 0.62 -12.94 -2.04
N VAL A 42 0.33 -12.41 -3.22
CA VAL A 42 0.19 -13.22 -4.44
C VAL A 42 1.49 -13.92 -4.82
N PRO A 43 2.66 -13.24 -4.89
CA PRO A 43 3.94 -13.90 -5.12
C PRO A 43 4.26 -15.00 -4.11
N MET A 44 4.00 -14.74 -2.82
CA MET A 44 4.25 -15.72 -1.77
C MET A 44 3.39 -16.99 -1.95
N ALA A 45 2.11 -16.82 -2.32
CA ALA A 45 1.20 -17.94 -2.54
C ALA A 45 1.61 -18.85 -3.70
N VAL A 46 2.28 -18.31 -4.72
CA VAL A 46 2.77 -19.06 -5.89
C VAL A 46 4.24 -19.48 -5.78
N GLY A 47 4.88 -19.24 -4.63
CA GLY A 47 6.28 -19.57 -4.39
C GLY A 47 7.28 -18.70 -5.17
N ALA A 48 6.86 -17.51 -5.60
CA ALA A 48 7.74 -16.58 -6.28
C ALA A 48 8.69 -15.87 -5.30
N THR A 49 9.92 -15.65 -5.75
CA THR A 49 11.01 -15.09 -4.97
C THR A 49 11.31 -13.66 -5.42
N PRO A 50 11.27 -12.67 -4.50
CA PRO A 50 11.71 -11.32 -4.79
C PRO A 50 13.25 -11.24 -4.79
N LEU A 51 13.84 -10.71 -5.85
CA LEU A 51 15.28 -10.46 -5.95
C LEU A 51 15.54 -9.01 -6.38
N THR A 52 16.69 -8.46 -5.99
CA THR A 52 17.12 -7.13 -6.43
C THR A 52 18.22 -7.27 -7.47
N VAL A 53 18.08 -6.58 -8.59
CA VAL A 53 19.12 -6.54 -9.64
C VAL A 53 20.29 -5.71 -9.13
N LEU A 54 21.49 -6.28 -9.16
CA LEU A 54 22.70 -5.66 -8.60
C LEU A 54 23.63 -5.06 -9.65
N THR A 55 23.57 -5.55 -10.89
CA THR A 55 24.47 -5.21 -11.99
C THR A 55 23.72 -4.51 -13.12
N SER A 56 24.46 -3.86 -14.02
CA SER A 56 23.93 -3.23 -15.23
C SER A 56 23.75 -4.20 -16.41
N SER A 57 23.95 -5.50 -16.21
CA SER A 57 23.94 -6.50 -17.31
C SER A 57 22.57 -6.67 -17.96
N MET A 58 21.50 -6.25 -17.30
CA MET A 58 20.12 -6.32 -17.82
C MET A 58 19.54 -4.95 -18.19
N GLU A 59 20.38 -3.92 -18.30
CA GLU A 59 19.97 -2.61 -18.84
C GLU A 59 19.55 -2.69 -20.32
N PRO A 60 18.69 -1.77 -20.78
CA PRO A 60 17.99 -0.73 -20.02
C PRO A 60 16.72 -1.22 -19.32
N LYS A 61 16.30 -2.48 -19.55
CA LYS A 61 15.00 -2.98 -19.07
C LYS A 61 14.97 -3.21 -17.56
N LEU A 62 16.05 -3.72 -17.01
CA LEU A 62 16.22 -4.01 -15.59
C LEU A 62 17.50 -3.33 -15.07
N PRO A 63 17.49 -2.00 -14.86
CA PRO A 63 18.63 -1.31 -14.29
C PRO A 63 18.91 -1.78 -12.84
N PRO A 64 20.12 -1.56 -12.32
CA PRO A 64 20.44 -1.82 -10.92
C PRO A 64 19.40 -1.23 -9.96
N GLY A 65 19.10 -1.96 -8.88
CA GLY A 65 18.06 -1.58 -7.91
C GLY A 65 16.63 -1.84 -8.37
N THR A 66 16.42 -2.53 -9.50
CA THR A 66 15.11 -3.06 -9.88
C THR A 66 14.74 -4.24 -8.99
N LEU A 67 13.50 -4.26 -8.46
CA LEU A 67 12.93 -5.44 -7.82
C LEU A 67 12.36 -6.34 -8.91
N VAL A 68 12.80 -7.59 -8.98
CA VAL A 68 12.27 -8.61 -9.87
C VAL A 68 11.55 -9.67 -9.06
N ILE A 69 10.37 -10.08 -9.52
CA ILE A 69 9.63 -11.19 -8.95
C ILE A 69 9.80 -12.39 -9.86
N VAL A 70 10.47 -13.42 -9.34
CA VAL A 70 10.84 -14.62 -10.08
C VAL A 70 9.92 -15.75 -9.66
N ARG A 71 9.15 -16.30 -10.59
CA ARG A 71 8.26 -17.43 -10.31
C ARG A 71 8.94 -18.75 -10.68
N PRO A 72 8.68 -19.84 -9.94
CA PRO A 72 9.10 -21.17 -10.36
C PRO A 72 8.59 -21.47 -11.77
N VAL A 73 9.45 -22.04 -12.60
CA VAL A 73 9.12 -22.44 -13.98
C VAL A 73 9.65 -23.85 -14.21
N ASP A 74 8.89 -24.68 -14.93
CA ASP A 74 9.43 -25.93 -15.45
C ASP A 74 10.48 -25.58 -16.51
N PRO A 75 11.75 -26.02 -16.37
CA PRO A 75 12.78 -25.77 -17.37
C PRO A 75 12.39 -26.21 -18.79
N MET A 76 11.49 -27.18 -18.92
CA MET A 76 10.99 -27.61 -20.23
C MET A 76 10.08 -26.59 -20.91
N GLN A 77 9.49 -25.68 -20.15
CA GLN A 77 8.61 -24.61 -20.64
C GLN A 77 9.37 -23.34 -21.01
N VAL A 78 10.64 -23.20 -20.57
CA VAL A 78 11.50 -22.05 -20.88
C VAL A 78 11.77 -21.96 -22.39
N LYS A 79 11.66 -20.76 -22.94
CA LYS A 79 11.83 -20.47 -24.37
C LYS A 79 12.96 -19.47 -24.59
N VAL A 80 13.45 -19.45 -25.83
CA VAL A 80 14.34 -18.36 -26.28
C VAL A 80 13.61 -17.04 -26.14
N GLY A 81 14.27 -16.06 -25.52
CA GLY A 81 13.71 -14.76 -25.19
C GLY A 81 13.24 -14.61 -23.75
N ASP A 82 13.04 -15.70 -23.01
CA ASP A 82 12.64 -15.63 -21.60
C ASP A 82 13.80 -15.09 -20.75
N VAL A 83 13.47 -14.36 -19.68
CA VAL A 83 14.46 -13.91 -18.69
C VAL A 83 14.37 -14.85 -17.51
N ILE A 84 15.45 -15.56 -17.24
CA ILE A 84 15.51 -16.56 -16.17
C ILE A 84 16.50 -16.13 -15.11
N THR A 85 16.21 -16.52 -13.87
CA THR A 85 17.18 -16.48 -12.78
C THR A 85 17.69 -17.88 -12.52
N TYR A 86 19.01 -18.04 -12.46
CA TYR A 86 19.67 -19.32 -12.25
C TYR A 86 20.84 -19.19 -11.29
N GLN A 87 21.21 -20.30 -10.66
CA GLN A 87 22.40 -20.39 -9.82
C GLN A 87 23.66 -20.48 -10.68
N ILE A 88 24.67 -19.66 -10.38
CA ILE A 88 25.97 -19.69 -11.07
C ILE A 88 26.61 -21.07 -10.91
N GLU A 89 26.55 -21.61 -9.69
CA GLU A 89 26.98 -22.95 -9.35
C GLU A 89 25.85 -23.66 -8.62
N SER A 90 25.50 -24.88 -9.05
CA SER A 90 24.45 -25.68 -8.43
C SER A 90 24.68 -25.87 -6.93
N GLY A 91 23.67 -25.50 -6.14
CA GLY A 91 23.69 -25.65 -4.67
C GLY A 91 24.36 -24.50 -3.91
N LYS A 92 24.85 -23.46 -4.59
CA LYS A 92 25.31 -22.22 -3.95
C LYS A 92 24.26 -21.11 -4.05
N GLU A 93 24.32 -20.14 -3.13
CA GLU A 93 23.36 -19.04 -3.06
C GLU A 93 23.50 -18.01 -4.20
N GLY A 94 24.65 -17.98 -4.88
CA GLY A 94 24.93 -17.01 -5.94
C GLY A 94 24.04 -17.23 -7.17
N VAL A 95 23.18 -16.24 -7.46
CA VAL A 95 22.26 -16.26 -8.60
C VAL A 95 22.52 -15.13 -9.59
N VAL A 96 22.23 -15.38 -10.86
CA VAL A 96 22.29 -14.42 -11.96
C VAL A 96 20.96 -14.43 -12.71
N THR A 97 20.55 -13.28 -13.24
CA THR A 97 19.33 -13.14 -14.03
C THR A 97 19.70 -12.65 -15.42
N HIS A 98 19.52 -13.50 -16.44
CA HIS A 98 19.86 -13.19 -17.84
C HIS A 98 18.80 -13.73 -18.80
N ARG A 99 18.84 -13.27 -20.05
CA ARG A 99 17.93 -13.70 -21.11
C ARG A 99 18.45 -14.96 -21.79
N VAL A 100 17.55 -15.91 -22.04
CA VAL A 100 17.86 -17.10 -22.84
C VAL A 100 17.98 -16.70 -24.30
N THR A 101 19.16 -16.89 -24.89
CA THR A 101 19.44 -16.64 -26.31
C THR A 101 19.43 -17.91 -27.14
N GLY A 102 19.63 -19.07 -26.51
CA GLY A 102 19.66 -20.36 -27.18
C GLY A 102 19.24 -21.51 -26.26
N ILE A 103 18.76 -22.59 -26.88
CA ILE A 103 18.39 -23.83 -26.21
C ILE A 103 19.01 -24.97 -26.99
N ILE A 104 19.80 -25.79 -26.31
CA ILE A 104 20.45 -26.96 -26.88
C ILE A 104 19.78 -28.20 -26.29
N ASN A 105 19.30 -29.08 -27.17
CA ASN A 105 18.81 -30.40 -26.78
C ASN A 105 19.80 -31.44 -27.29
N SER A 106 20.53 -32.04 -26.37
CA SER A 106 21.51 -33.09 -26.65
C SER A 106 20.81 -34.43 -26.94
N SER A 107 21.50 -35.31 -27.66
CA SER A 107 20.98 -36.63 -28.05
C SER A 107 20.74 -37.58 -26.88
N ASP A 108 21.34 -37.30 -25.73
CA ASP A 108 21.13 -38.01 -24.46
C ASP A 108 19.87 -37.55 -23.71
N GLY A 109 19.12 -36.57 -24.26
CA GLY A 109 17.94 -35.98 -23.65
C GLY A 109 18.25 -34.79 -22.73
N THR A 110 19.52 -34.40 -22.59
CA THR A 110 19.90 -33.25 -21.77
C THR A 110 19.56 -31.95 -22.49
N ARG A 111 18.81 -31.08 -21.83
CA ARG A 111 18.53 -29.72 -22.31
C ARG A 111 19.41 -28.72 -21.58
N THR A 112 20.02 -27.78 -22.29
CA THR A 112 20.78 -26.67 -21.68
C THR A 112 20.38 -25.34 -22.30
N PHE A 113 20.65 -24.26 -21.58
CA PHE A 113 20.30 -22.90 -21.99
C PHE A 113 21.57 -22.08 -22.19
N THR A 114 21.64 -21.38 -23.32
CA THR A 114 22.60 -20.29 -23.50
C THR A 114 21.95 -19.01 -23.02
N THR A 115 22.62 -18.30 -22.12
CA THR A 115 22.11 -17.06 -21.54
C THR A 115 23.03 -15.89 -21.85
N LYS A 116 22.44 -14.70 -21.83
CA LYS A 116 23.16 -13.44 -22.04
C LYS A 116 22.46 -12.31 -21.32
N GLY A 117 23.22 -11.44 -20.65
CA GLY A 117 22.70 -10.17 -20.15
C GLY A 117 22.30 -9.26 -21.31
N ASP A 118 21.13 -8.60 -21.21
CA ASP A 118 20.61 -7.70 -22.25
C ASP A 118 21.62 -6.59 -22.65
N ASN A 119 22.50 -6.19 -21.73
CA ASN A 119 23.53 -5.17 -21.91
C ASN A 119 24.96 -5.75 -22.05
N ASN A 120 25.10 -7.06 -22.17
CA ASN A 120 26.41 -7.69 -22.39
C ASN A 120 26.70 -7.77 -23.90
N ASP A 121 27.97 -7.75 -24.30
CA ASP A 121 28.35 -7.94 -25.71
C ASP A 121 28.36 -9.42 -26.11
N VAL A 122 28.81 -10.28 -25.22
CA VAL A 122 28.98 -11.72 -25.43
C VAL A 122 28.00 -12.54 -24.58
N GLU A 123 27.72 -13.76 -25.02
CA GLU A 123 26.96 -14.74 -24.25
C GLU A 123 27.76 -15.23 -23.03
N ASP A 124 27.05 -15.74 -22.02
CA ASP A 124 27.69 -16.32 -20.85
C ASP A 124 28.47 -17.57 -21.22
N ALA A 125 29.69 -17.71 -20.69
CA ALA A 125 30.63 -18.74 -21.13
C ALA A 125 30.17 -20.18 -20.82
N ALA A 126 29.41 -20.38 -19.75
CA ALA A 126 28.93 -21.68 -19.33
C ALA A 126 27.43 -21.81 -19.65
N PRO A 127 27.00 -22.87 -20.35
CA PRO A 127 25.59 -23.13 -20.54
C PRO A 127 24.92 -23.47 -19.20
N VAL A 128 23.70 -23.00 -19.02
CA VAL A 128 22.91 -23.19 -17.81
C VAL A 128 22.20 -24.53 -17.87
N LEU A 129 22.35 -25.34 -16.81
CA LEU A 129 21.64 -26.60 -16.67
C LEU A 129 20.21 -26.39 -16.13
N PRO A 130 19.25 -27.27 -16.44
CA PRO A 130 17.88 -27.18 -15.94
C PRO A 130 17.79 -27.10 -14.41
N VAL A 131 18.66 -27.84 -13.72
CA VAL A 131 18.75 -27.86 -12.24
C VAL A 131 19.24 -26.52 -11.65
N GLN A 132 19.92 -25.69 -12.44
CA GLN A 132 20.35 -24.37 -11.99
C GLN A 132 19.24 -23.33 -12.07
N VAL A 133 18.21 -23.56 -12.89
CA VAL A 133 17.11 -22.62 -13.10
C VAL A 133 16.26 -22.54 -11.83
N GLN A 134 16.21 -21.37 -11.22
CA GLN A 134 15.38 -21.08 -10.05
C GLN A 134 13.98 -20.62 -10.45
N GLY A 135 13.89 -19.93 -11.59
CA GLY A 135 12.61 -19.46 -12.10
C GLY A 135 12.73 -18.49 -13.27
N GLU A 136 11.57 -18.04 -13.73
CA GLU A 136 11.41 -17.05 -14.79
C GLU A 136 10.97 -15.71 -14.19
N LEU A 137 11.43 -14.60 -14.77
CA LEU A 137 10.94 -13.27 -14.47
C LEU A 137 9.43 -13.20 -14.74
N TRP A 138 8.64 -12.95 -13.70
CA TRP A 138 7.20 -12.73 -13.84
C TRP A 138 6.88 -11.26 -14.09
N TYR A 139 7.39 -10.38 -13.23
CA TYR A 139 7.30 -8.94 -13.39
C TYR A 139 8.43 -8.24 -12.65
N SER A 140 8.64 -6.97 -12.99
CA SER A 140 9.67 -6.13 -12.41
C SER A 140 9.13 -4.77 -12.03
N VAL A 141 9.58 -4.24 -10.90
CA VAL A 141 9.31 -2.86 -10.50
C VAL A 141 10.64 -2.13 -10.34
N PRO A 142 11.01 -1.26 -11.30
CA PRO A 142 12.21 -0.44 -11.21
C PRO A 142 12.22 0.39 -9.92
N TRP A 143 13.41 0.69 -9.43
CA TRP A 143 13.66 1.56 -8.26
C TRP A 143 13.21 1.03 -6.89
N ILE A 144 12.32 0.03 -6.81
CA ILE A 144 11.88 -0.54 -5.52
C ILE A 144 13.03 -1.26 -4.79
N GLY A 145 14.00 -1.83 -5.49
CA GLY A 145 15.17 -2.43 -4.85
C GLY A 145 15.99 -1.42 -4.04
N TYR A 146 16.02 -0.14 -4.43
CA TYR A 146 16.63 0.92 -3.61
C TYR A 146 15.81 1.22 -2.35
N VAL A 147 14.48 1.24 -2.46
CA VAL A 147 13.59 1.40 -1.30
C VAL A 147 13.72 0.20 -0.36
N ASN A 148 13.84 -1.01 -0.91
CA ASN A 148 14.04 -2.23 -0.14
C ASN A 148 15.39 -2.21 0.60
N ASN A 149 16.49 -1.79 -0.05
CA ASN A 149 17.78 -1.60 0.62
C ASN A 149 17.70 -0.51 1.71
N LEU A 150 16.96 0.57 1.47
CA LEU A 150 16.75 1.63 2.47
C LEU A 150 15.95 1.13 3.68
N VAL A 151 14.93 0.29 3.46
CA VAL A 151 14.01 -0.19 4.52
C VAL A 151 14.54 -1.42 5.23
N ASN A 152 15.23 -2.33 4.54
CA ASN A 152 15.74 -3.59 5.10
C ASN A 152 17.23 -3.56 5.47
N GLY A 153 17.96 -2.49 5.15
CA GLY A 153 19.31 -2.25 5.66
C GLY A 153 19.34 -1.86 7.14
N ALA A 154 20.47 -1.30 7.61
CA ALA A 154 20.65 -0.85 9.00
C ALA A 154 19.57 0.15 9.48
N ASN A 155 18.90 0.83 8.55
CA ASN A 155 17.87 1.82 8.84
C ASN A 155 16.53 1.19 9.25
N ARG A 156 16.30 -0.11 9.02
CA ARG A 156 15.08 -0.84 9.40
C ARG A 156 14.71 -0.64 10.87
N ALA A 157 15.73 -0.67 11.73
CA ALA A 157 15.61 -0.58 13.18
C ALA A 157 15.00 0.75 13.64
N TRP A 158 15.09 1.81 12.84
CA TRP A 158 14.53 3.12 13.16
C TRP A 158 13.28 3.44 12.34
N ILE A 159 13.22 3.03 11.06
CA ILE A 159 12.08 3.30 10.17
C ILE A 159 10.78 2.67 10.70
N VAL A 160 10.82 1.39 11.07
CA VAL A 160 9.64 0.64 11.54
C VAL A 160 9.03 1.26 12.80
N PRO A 161 9.79 1.53 13.89
CA PRO A 161 9.22 2.16 15.07
C PRO A 161 8.78 3.61 14.82
N THR A 162 9.47 4.38 13.98
CA THR A 162 9.02 5.75 13.65
C THR A 162 7.67 5.76 12.94
N ILE A 163 7.46 4.87 11.97
CA ILE A 163 6.16 4.72 11.30
C ILE A 163 5.09 4.31 12.31
N ALA A 164 5.40 3.34 13.18
CA ALA A 164 4.47 2.89 14.21
C ALA A 164 4.06 4.03 15.17
N ILE A 165 5.03 4.80 15.68
CA ILE A 165 4.79 5.95 16.55
C ILE A 165 3.92 7.00 15.83
N GLY A 166 4.23 7.30 14.57
CA GLY A 166 3.42 8.23 13.75
C GLY A 166 1.98 7.77 13.60
N LEU A 167 1.75 6.48 13.35
CA LEU A 167 0.41 5.89 13.27
C LEU A 167 -0.33 5.95 14.61
N PHE A 168 0.34 5.68 15.73
CA PHE A 168 -0.26 5.81 17.06
C PHE A 168 -0.64 7.25 17.40
N LEU A 169 0.22 8.23 17.08
CA LEU A 169 -0.09 9.65 17.28
C LEU A 169 -1.26 10.09 16.40
N TYR A 170 -1.31 9.65 15.15
CA TYR A 170 -2.42 9.92 14.24
C TYR A 170 -3.74 9.31 14.74
N ALA A 171 -3.72 8.05 15.20
CA ALA A 171 -4.89 7.41 15.80
C ALA A 171 -5.36 8.14 17.06
N GLY A 172 -4.44 8.56 17.94
CA GLY A 172 -4.74 9.36 19.12
C GLY A 172 -5.39 10.70 18.77
N TYR A 173 -4.86 11.39 17.75
CA TYR A 173 -5.44 12.64 17.24
C TYR A 173 -6.85 12.45 16.67
N MET A 174 -7.08 11.38 15.90
CA MET A 174 -8.40 11.05 15.34
C MET A 174 -9.43 10.78 16.44
N ILE A 175 -9.06 10.04 17.48
CA ILE A 175 -9.95 9.77 18.63
C ILE A 175 -10.22 11.07 19.40
N ALA A 176 -9.18 11.85 19.69
CA ALA A 176 -9.32 13.11 20.44
C ALA A 176 -10.19 14.13 19.69
N SER A 177 -10.00 14.28 18.38
CA SER A 177 -10.81 15.18 17.54
C SER A 177 -12.26 14.70 17.41
N GLY A 178 -12.50 13.39 17.32
CA GLY A 178 -13.84 12.79 17.35
C GLY A 178 -14.57 13.05 18.68
N ILE A 179 -13.90 12.86 19.81
CA ILE A 179 -14.45 13.12 21.15
C ILE A 179 -14.69 14.62 21.34
N ALA A 180 -13.73 15.48 20.98
CA ALA A 180 -13.88 16.94 21.10
C ALA A 180 -15.05 17.47 20.26
N GLY A 181 -15.25 16.94 19.05
CA GLY A 181 -16.41 17.23 18.22
C GLY A 181 -17.74 16.83 18.87
N ALA A 182 -17.80 15.65 19.50
CA ALA A 182 -18.98 15.18 20.22
C ALA A 182 -19.30 16.02 21.47
N VAL A 183 -18.28 16.44 22.22
CA VAL A 183 -18.44 17.30 23.41
C VAL A 183 -18.90 18.70 23.02
N LYS A 184 -18.35 19.28 21.95
CA LYS A 184 -18.75 20.60 21.46
C LYS A 184 -20.22 20.62 21.01
N LYS A 185 -20.68 19.56 20.31
CA LYS A 185 -22.08 19.42 19.89
C LYS A 185 -23.04 19.38 21.10
N ARG A 186 -22.70 18.66 22.17
CA ARG A 186 -23.51 18.63 23.40
C ARG A 186 -23.58 19.98 24.10
N ARG A 187 -22.46 20.71 24.24
CA ARG A 187 -22.45 22.04 24.87
C ARG A 187 -23.28 23.06 24.09
N SER A 188 -23.21 23.06 22.77
CA SER A 188 -24.05 23.95 21.94
C SER A 188 -25.54 23.61 22.08
N SER A 189 -25.89 22.33 22.21
CA SER A 189 -27.28 21.91 22.45
C SER A 189 -27.78 22.32 23.84
N THR A 190 -26.97 22.15 24.90
CA THR A 190 -27.33 22.56 26.27
C THR A 190 -27.49 24.08 26.39
N ALA A 191 -26.56 24.85 25.80
CA ALA A 191 -26.64 26.32 25.79
C ALA A 191 -27.85 26.84 25.00
N ALA A 192 -28.23 26.17 23.91
CA ALA A 192 -29.44 26.51 23.15
C ALA A 192 -30.72 26.20 23.95
N VAL A 193 -30.73 25.10 24.72
CA VAL A 193 -31.86 24.77 25.61
C VAL A 193 -31.98 25.78 26.75
N GLU A 194 -30.88 26.13 27.44
CA GLU A 194 -30.90 27.15 28.51
C GLU A 194 -31.32 28.53 28.03
N GLY A 195 -30.88 28.94 26.82
CA GLY A 195 -31.30 30.20 26.21
C GLY A 195 -32.80 30.23 25.90
N SER A 196 -33.37 29.11 25.45
CA SER A 196 -34.81 28.98 25.22
C SER A 196 -35.62 29.05 26.52
N THR A 197 -35.11 28.48 27.63
CA THR A 197 -35.81 28.47 28.91
C THR A 197 -35.81 29.85 29.57
N ARG A 198 -34.71 30.61 29.47
CA ARG A 198 -34.65 32.00 29.96
C ARG A 198 -35.60 32.92 29.19
N SER A 199 -35.60 32.83 27.86
CA SER A 199 -36.53 33.60 27.04
C SER A 199 -38.01 33.26 27.30
N ALA A 200 -38.34 32.03 27.70
CA ALA A 200 -39.71 31.67 28.07
C ALA A 200 -40.11 32.21 29.45
N GLY A 201 -39.19 32.22 30.43
CA GLY A 201 -39.43 32.76 31.76
C GLY A 201 -39.57 34.29 31.79
N ASP A 202 -38.81 35.01 30.95
CA ASP A 202 -38.91 36.47 30.84
C ASP A 202 -40.28 36.89 30.26
N VAL A 203 -40.80 36.16 29.28
CA VAL A 203 -42.13 36.40 28.68
C VAL A 203 -43.27 36.11 29.67
N GLU A 204 -43.07 35.20 30.61
CA GLU A 204 -44.05 34.88 31.66
C GLU A 204 -44.06 35.95 32.77
N HIS A 205 -42.90 36.48 33.15
CA HIS A 205 -42.79 37.62 34.08
C HIS A 205 -43.37 38.91 33.52
N GLU A 206 -43.23 39.17 32.22
CA GLU A 206 -43.79 40.36 31.56
C GLU A 206 -45.33 40.32 31.52
N ARG A 207 -45.95 39.14 31.38
CA ARG A 207 -47.41 38.98 31.44
C ARG A 207 -48.01 39.08 32.84
N VAL A 208 -47.26 38.68 33.87
CA VAL A 208 -47.74 38.75 35.27
C VAL A 208 -47.66 40.17 35.82
N GLY A 209 -46.69 40.99 35.35
CA GLY A 209 -46.60 42.40 35.69
C GLY A 209 -47.78 43.24 35.19
N ASP A 210 -48.37 42.86 34.06
CA ASP A 210 -49.52 43.57 33.44
C ASP A 210 -50.87 43.20 34.09
N ALA A 211 -50.95 42.06 34.78
CA ALA A 211 -52.17 41.59 35.45
C ALA A 211 -52.46 42.26 36.80
N HIS A 212 -51.55 43.09 37.31
CA HIS A 212 -51.69 43.78 38.60
C HIS A 212 -52.07 45.26 38.49
N GLN A 213 -52.36 45.76 37.28
CA GLN A 213 -52.68 47.17 37.01
C GLN A 213 -54.15 47.46 36.68
N VAL A 214 -55.10 46.59 37.05
CA VAL A 214 -56.54 46.84 36.88
C VAL A 214 -57.28 46.83 38.21
#